data_AF-S4PER9-F1
#
_entry.id   AF-S4PER9-F1
#
_cell.length_a   1.000
_cell.length_b   1.000
_cell.length_c   1.000
_cell.angle_alpha   90.00
_cell.angle_beta   90.00
_cell.angle_gamma   90.00
#
_symmetry.space_group_name_H-M   'P 1'
#
loop_
_entity.id
_entity.type
_entity.pdbx_description
1 polymer ?
#
loop_
_entity_poly.entity_id
_entity_poly.type
_entity_poly.pdbx_seq_one_letter_code
_entity_poly.pdbx_strand_id
1 'polypeptide(L)'
;MDKNDLVEKIIQLEAHNEQLKNIINKGLGENNSAKEPSVADRKFDFNKCHYRRILLRILYFGWNYQGLAVQEDSTQTIEHHLFHA
;
A
#
# COMPACT_ATOMS: atom_id res chain seq x y z
N MET A 1 48.90 2.78 -24.09
CA MET A 1 48.50 3.33 -22.79
C MET A 1 49.67 3.14 -21.88
N ASP A 2 50.48 4.18 -21.77
CA ASP A 2 51.64 4.16 -20.90
C ASP A 2 51.19 4.28 -19.45
N LYS A 3 52.03 3.84 -18.52
CA LYS A 3 51.74 3.87 -17.07
C LYS A 3 51.30 5.26 -16.61
N ASN A 4 51.85 6.31 -17.22
CA ASN A 4 51.54 7.70 -16.91
C ASN A 4 50.12 8.08 -17.34
N ASP A 5 49.70 7.66 -18.54
CA ASP A 5 48.33 7.88 -19.03
C ASP A 5 47.28 7.24 -18.11
N LEU A 6 47.62 6.07 -17.56
CA LEU A 6 46.75 5.33 -16.65
C LEU A 6 46.60 6.06 -15.30
N VAL A 7 47.70 6.60 -14.78
CA VAL A 7 47.70 7.40 -13.55
C VAL A 7 46.90 8.69 -13.74
N GLU A 8 47.09 9.38 -14.87
CA GLU A 8 46.31 10.57 -15.20
C GLU A 8 44.82 10.25 -15.30
N LYS A 9 44.47 9.11 -15.92
CA LYS A 9 43.08 8.67 -16.03
C LYS A 9 42.44 8.37 -14.68
N ILE A 10 43.18 7.76 -13.75
CA ILE A 10 42.70 7.47 -12.39
C ILE A 10 42.42 8.78 -11.65
N ILE A 11 43.34 9.74 -11.68
CA ILE A 11 43.17 11.05 -11.02
C ILE A 11 41.94 11.78 -11.56
N GLN A 12 41.74 11.78 -12.88
CA GLN A 12 40.55 12.37 -13.50
C GLN A 12 39.26 11.69 -13.05
N LEU A 13 39.24 10.36 -12.97
CA LEU A 13 38.08 9.59 -12.54
C LEU A 13 37.76 9.82 -11.05
N GLU A 14 38.76 9.93 -10.20
CA GLU A 14 38.60 10.24 -8.78
C GLU A 14 37.97 11.63 -8.58
N ALA A 15 38.50 12.66 -9.26
CA ALA A 15 37.95 14.01 -9.21
C ALA A 15 36.48 14.06 -9.71
N HIS A 16 36.18 13.35 -10.79
CA HIS A 16 34.82 13.27 -11.33
C HIS A 16 33.86 12.56 -10.36
N ASN A 17 34.32 11.49 -9.70
CA ASN A 17 33.54 10.79 -8.69
C ASN A 17 33.26 11.66 -7.46
N GLU A 18 34.22 12.47 -7.02
CA GLU A 18 34.00 13.44 -5.94
C GLU A 18 32.97 14.51 -6.33
N GLN A 19 33.06 15.04 -7.55
CA GLN A 19 32.07 15.99 -8.08
C GLN A 19 30.67 15.38 -8.12
N LEU A 20 30.52 14.15 -8.62
CA LEU A 20 29.25 13.44 -8.65
C LEU A 20 28.67 13.23 -7.24
N LYS A 21 29.50 12.83 -6.26
CA LYS A 21 29.08 12.69 -4.86
C LYS A 21 28.56 14.02 -4.29
N ASN A 22 29.24 15.13 -4.59
CA ASN A 22 28.82 16.46 -4.14
C ASN A 22 27.51 16.91 -4.78
N ILE A 23 27.31 16.62 -6.07
CA ILE A 23 26.06 16.91 -6.79
C ILE A 23 24.90 16.07 -6.22
N ILE A 24 25.13 14.78 -5.95
CA ILE A 24 24.14 13.89 -5.33
C ILE A 24 23.77 14.40 -3.93
N ASN A 25 24.75 14.75 -3.10
CA ASN A 25 24.49 15.30 -1.77
C ASN A 25 23.74 16.64 -1.82
N LYS A 26 24.06 17.50 -2.80
CA LYS A 26 23.34 18.76 -3.00
C LYS A 26 21.90 18.54 -3.48
N GLY A 27 21.69 17.65 -4.44
CA GLY A 27 20.36 17.30 -4.97
C GLY A 27 19.46 16.57 -3.95
N LEU A 28 20.05 15.84 -3.00
CA LEU A 28 19.34 15.23 -1.87
C LEU A 28 19.06 16.24 -0.73
N GLY A 29 19.91 17.26 -0.57
CA GLY A 29 19.83 18.25 0.51
C GLY A 29 18.96 19.49 0.23
N GLU A 30 18.65 19.79 -1.04
CA GLU A 30 17.84 20.95 -1.44
C GLU A 30 16.34 20.64 -1.68
N ASN A 31 15.84 19.52 -1.16
CA ASN A 31 14.39 19.29 -1.01
C ASN A 31 13.93 19.61 0.42
N ASN A 32 14.21 20.84 0.85
CA ASN A 32 13.52 21.52 1.96
C ASN A 32 12.38 22.38 1.40
N SER A 33 11.57 21.80 0.52
CA SER A 33 10.21 22.26 0.26
C SER A 33 9.28 21.24 0.90
N ALA A 34 8.31 21.74 1.68
CA ALA A 34 7.19 21.03 2.30
C ALA A 34 7.18 19.52 2.05
N LYS A 35 7.32 18.72 3.11
CA LYS A 35 6.88 17.32 3.09
C LYS A 35 5.36 17.29 2.88
N GLU A 36 4.92 17.55 1.66
CA GLU A 36 3.70 17.00 1.11
C GLU A 36 3.78 15.51 1.41
N PRO A 37 2.88 14.95 2.23
CA PRO A 37 2.92 13.55 2.54
C PRO A 37 2.78 12.81 1.22
N SER A 38 3.89 12.21 0.78
CA SER A 38 3.92 11.34 -0.37
C SER A 38 2.74 10.37 -0.21
N VAL A 39 1.94 10.20 -1.25
CA VAL A 39 0.72 9.38 -1.18
C VAL A 39 1.04 7.94 -0.70
N ALA A 40 2.31 7.53 -0.82
CA ALA A 40 2.86 6.28 -0.31
C ALA A 40 2.99 6.18 1.22
N ASP A 41 3.08 7.29 1.96
CA ASP A 41 3.24 7.29 3.43
C ASP A 41 1.92 7.38 4.21
N ARG A 42 0.78 7.58 3.54
CA ARG A 42 -0.53 7.49 4.19
C ARG A 42 -0.89 6.03 4.41
N LYS A 43 -0.40 5.45 5.51
CA LYS A 43 -0.90 4.17 6.00
C LYS A 43 -2.41 4.27 6.17
N PHE A 44 -3.14 3.38 5.50
CA PHE A 44 -4.58 3.31 5.60
C PHE A 44 -4.98 2.97 7.04
N ASP A 45 -5.74 3.86 7.67
CA ASP A 45 -6.16 3.71 9.05
C ASP A 45 -7.48 2.93 9.13
N PHE A 46 -7.38 1.63 9.42
CA PHE A 46 -8.54 0.75 9.60
C PHE A 46 -9.40 1.11 10.82
N ASN A 47 -8.93 1.96 11.74
CA ASN A 47 -9.77 2.46 12.84
C ASN A 47 -10.76 3.53 12.37
N LYS A 48 -10.46 4.22 11.25
CA LYS A 48 -11.38 5.17 10.61
C LYS A 48 -12.40 4.48 9.69
N CYS A 49 -12.22 3.18 9.41
CA CYS A 49 -13.15 2.38 8.64
C CYS A 49 -14.04 1.55 9.56
N HIS A 50 -15.26 2.04 9.77
CA HIS A 50 -16.31 1.31 10.50
C HIS A 50 -16.88 0.12 9.73
N TYR A 51 -16.53 -0.03 8.44
CA TYR A 51 -16.94 -1.14 7.59
C TYR A 51 -15.76 -2.10 7.36
N ARG A 52 -15.97 -3.38 7.66
CA ARG A 52 -15.02 -4.45 7.38
C ARG A 52 -15.70 -5.56 6.59
N ARG A 53 -15.03 -6.05 5.55
CA ARG A 53 -15.49 -7.23 4.80
C ARG A 53 -15.17 -8.46 5.65
N ILE A 54 -16.18 -9.25 5.95
CA ILE A 54 -16.06 -10.49 6.71
C ILE A 54 -16.59 -11.65 5.89
N LEU A 55 -16.06 -12.84 6.14
CA LEU A 55 -16.59 -14.09 5.62
C LEU A 55 -17.15 -14.90 6.80
N LEU A 56 -18.39 -15.34 6.67
CA LEU A 56 -19.07 -16.15 7.67
C LEU A 56 -19.39 -17.52 7.09
N ARG A 57 -19.13 -18.58 7.87
CA ARG A 57 -19.59 -19.94 7.57
C ARG A 57 -20.64 -20.31 8.60
N ILE A 58 -21.87 -20.47 8.16
CA ILE A 58 -23.03 -20.76 9.01
C ILE A 58 -23.62 -22.12 8.67
N LEU A 59 -24.20 -22.78 9.68
CA LEU A 59 -24.97 -24.01 9.54
C LEU A 59 -26.40 -23.70 9.99
N TYR A 60 -27.38 -24.12 9.20
CA TYR A 60 -28.79 -23.90 9.52
C TYR A 60 -29.62 -25.13 9.18
N PHE A 61 -30.79 -25.23 9.82
CA PHE A 61 -31.76 -26.29 9.59
C PHE A 61 -32.92 -25.76 8.75
N GLY A 62 -33.00 -26.21 7.48
CA GLY A 62 -33.87 -25.59 6.47
C GLY A 62 -35.35 -25.97 6.51
N TRP A 63 -35.82 -26.81 7.44
CA TRP A 63 -37.19 -27.36 7.36
C TRP A 63 -38.30 -26.31 7.48
N ASN A 64 -38.08 -25.24 8.25
CA ASN A 64 -39.07 -24.20 8.50
C ASN A 64 -38.78 -22.89 7.74
N TYR A 65 -37.82 -22.91 6.80
CA TYR A 65 -37.36 -21.73 6.09
C TYR A 65 -37.47 -21.94 4.58
N GLN A 66 -37.81 -20.87 3.85
CA GLN A 66 -37.95 -20.86 2.40
C GLN A 66 -36.60 -20.64 1.70
N GLY A 67 -35.56 -21.34 2.17
CA GLY A 67 -34.21 -21.24 1.62
C GLY A 67 -33.33 -20.18 2.28
N LEU A 68 -32.19 -19.92 1.64
CA LEU A 68 -31.14 -19.06 2.18
C LEU A 68 -31.43 -17.58 1.90
N ALA A 69 -31.68 -17.21 0.64
CA ALA A 69 -31.75 -15.82 0.21
C ALA A 69 -33.08 -15.14 0.57
N VAL A 70 -33.05 -13.83 0.83
CA VAL A 70 -34.26 -13.00 1.06
C VAL A 70 -35.16 -12.99 -0.19
N GLN A 71 -36.47 -13.09 0.06
CA GLN A 71 -37.53 -12.98 -0.94
C GLN A 71 -38.45 -11.81 -0.54
N GLU A 72 -39.12 -11.17 -1.50
CA GLU A 72 -39.97 -10.00 -1.23
C GLU A 72 -41.29 -10.36 -0.54
N ASP A 73 -41.78 -11.56 -0.78
CA ASP A 73 -43.06 -12.09 -0.33
C ASP A 73 -42.99 -12.82 1.01
N SER A 74 -41.79 -13.04 1.55
CA SER A 74 -41.60 -13.77 2.80
C SER A 74 -40.42 -13.31 3.64
N THR A 75 -40.65 -13.28 4.94
CA THR A 75 -39.63 -13.04 5.97
C THR A 75 -38.99 -14.34 6.49
N GLN A 76 -39.45 -15.51 6.03
CA GLN A 76 -39.00 -16.80 6.54
C GLN A 76 -37.81 -17.38 5.77
N THR A 77 -36.78 -16.57 5.57
CA THR A 77 -35.52 -16.98 4.93
C THR A 77 -34.35 -16.80 5.90
N ILE A 78 -33.31 -17.61 5.74
CA ILE A 78 -32.18 -17.59 6.67
C ILE A 78 -31.45 -16.24 6.65
N GLU A 79 -31.28 -15.64 5.47
CA GLU A 79 -30.66 -14.32 5.31
C GLU A 79 -31.48 -13.21 5.99
N HIS A 80 -32.82 -13.26 5.93
CA HIS A 80 -33.68 -12.30 6.61
C HIS A 80 -33.44 -12.32 8.12
N HIS A 81 -33.47 -13.50 8.73
CA HIS A 81 -33.22 -13.66 10.16
C HIS A 81 -31.78 -13.34 10.55
N LEU A 82 -30.79 -13.65 9.69
CA LEU A 82 -29.38 -13.36 9.95
C LEU A 82 -29.08 -11.85 10.01
N PHE A 83 -29.76 -11.04 9.19
CA PHE A 83 -29.58 -9.59 9.19
C PHE A 83 -30.46 -8.83 10.20
N HIS A 84 -31.50 -9.48 10.74
CA HIS A 84 -32.34 -8.89 11.81
C HIS A 84 -31.85 -9.21 13.23
N ALA A 85 -30.99 -10.22 13.41
CA ALA A 85 -30.40 -10.61 14.69
C ALA A 85 -29.35 -9.61 15.19
#